data_AF-A0A087D2R3-F1
#
_entry.id   AF-A0A087D2R3-F1
#
_cell.length_a   1.000
_cell.length_b   1.000
_cell.length_c   1.000
_cell.angle_alpha   90.00
_cell.angle_beta   90.00
_cell.angle_gamma   90.00
#
_symmetry.space_group_name_H-M   'P 1'
#
loop_
_entity.id
_entity.type
_entity.pdbx_description
1 polymer ?
#
loop_
_entity_poly.entity_id
_entity_poly.type
_entity_poly.pdbx_seq_one_letter_code
_entity_poly.pdbx_strand_id
1 'polypeptide(L)'
;MSHPYVSEDHEGKPWFEWIVASMVVVAAVLAIIGYTKAATVVIAVTAIVTGLVRLVLRERSPWKVRSVGFDAFIGIGLGVGLFILLALVPVGIA
;
A
#
# COMPACT_ATOMS: atom_id res chain seq x y z
N MET A 1 -13.94 -13.33 -35.84
CA MET A 1 -13.27 -13.74 -34.60
C MET A 1 -13.65 -12.73 -33.54
N SER A 2 -14.61 -13.10 -32.70
CA SER A 2 -15.15 -12.22 -31.67
C SER A 2 -14.15 -12.17 -30.53
N HIS A 3 -13.59 -10.99 -30.25
CA HIS A 3 -12.81 -10.80 -29.03
C HIS A 3 -13.71 -11.20 -27.86
N PRO A 4 -13.34 -12.20 -27.03
CA PRO A 4 -14.13 -12.54 -25.86
C PRO A 4 -14.30 -11.27 -25.03
N TYR A 5 -15.54 -10.95 -24.64
CA TYR A 5 -15.79 -9.86 -23.70
C TYR A 5 -15.18 -10.25 -22.36
N VAL A 6 -13.95 -9.80 -22.13
CA VAL A 6 -13.28 -9.82 -20.85
C VAL A 6 -13.70 -8.53 -20.16
N SER A 7 -14.48 -8.66 -19.10
CA SER A 7 -14.93 -7.53 -18.28
C SER A 7 -13.76 -7.01 -17.44
N GLU A 8 -12.88 -6.22 -18.06
CA GLU A 8 -11.90 -5.36 -17.38
C GLU A 8 -12.58 -4.39 -16.38
N ASP A 9 -13.91 -4.25 -16.43
CA ASP A 9 -14.74 -3.53 -15.45
C ASP A 9 -14.59 -4.02 -13.99
N HIS A 10 -14.01 -5.20 -13.76
CA HIS A 10 -13.78 -5.75 -12.41
C HIS A 10 -12.33 -5.62 -11.92
N GLU A 11 -11.42 -5.07 -12.71
CA GLU A 11 -10.03 -4.86 -12.33
C GLU A 11 -9.87 -3.54 -11.55
N GLY A 12 -8.87 -3.49 -10.66
CA GLY A 12 -8.58 -2.31 -9.86
C GLY A 12 -8.47 -1.06 -10.75
N LYS A 13 -8.93 0.09 -10.26
CA LYS A 13 -8.86 1.32 -11.07
C LYS A 13 -7.40 1.76 -11.15
N PRO A 14 -6.81 1.90 -12.36
CA PRO A 14 -5.38 2.15 -12.55
C PRO A 14 -4.85 3.36 -11.77
N TRP A 15 -5.67 4.41 -11.63
CA TRP A 15 -5.28 5.64 -10.94
C TRP A 15 -4.89 5.40 -9.47
N PHE A 16 -5.54 4.46 -8.78
CA PHE A 16 -5.24 4.17 -7.37
C PHE A 16 -3.90 3.45 -7.24
N GLU A 17 -3.59 2.56 -8.19
CA GLU A 17 -2.31 1.85 -8.23
C GLU A 17 -1.14 2.81 -8.46
N TRP A 18 -1.31 3.77 -9.37
CA TRP A 18 -0.31 4.80 -9.62
C TRP A 18 -0.07 5.71 -8.40
N ILE A 19 -1.09 5.99 -7.59
CA ILE A 19 -0.90 6.73 -6.32
C ILE A 19 -0.04 5.91 -5.36
N VAL A 20 -0.35 4.64 -5.15
CA VAL A 20 0.42 3.77 -4.26
C VAL A 20 1.86 3.63 -4.76
N ALA A 21 2.06 3.41 -6.06
CA ALA A 21 3.39 3.36 -6.68
C ALA A 21 4.16 4.67 -6.46
N SER A 22 3.50 5.81 -6.61
CA SER A 22 4.11 7.12 -6.34
C SER A 22 4.56 7.28 -4.89
N MET A 23 3.77 6.79 -3.92
CA MET A 23 4.16 6.79 -2.50
C MET A 23 5.39 5.91 -2.24
N VAL A 24 5.49 4.76 -2.91
CA VAL A 24 6.67 3.89 -2.82
C VAL A 24 7.91 4.59 -3.38
N VAL A 25 7.78 5.30 -4.50
CA VAL A 25 8.87 6.09 -5.08
C VAL A 25 9.31 7.20 -4.11
N VAL A 26 8.37 7.93 -3.51
CA VAL A 26 8.68 8.95 -2.50
C VAL A 26 9.42 8.34 -1.31
N ALA A 27 8.97 7.20 -0.80
CA ALA A 27 9.65 6.52 0.29
C ALA A 27 11.07 6.08 -0.09
N ALA A 28 11.27 5.57 -1.30
CA ALA A 28 12.59 5.19 -1.80
C ALA A 28 13.54 6.39 -1.87
N VAL A 29 13.07 7.53 -2.39
CA VAL A 29 13.84 8.78 -2.43
C VAL A 29 14.20 9.24 -1.02
N LEU A 30 13.26 9.24 -0.08
CA LEU A 30 13.50 9.59 1.32
C LEU A 30 14.56 8.69 1.97
N ALA A 31 14.54 7.39 1.67
CA ALA A 31 15.53 6.45 2.17
C ALA A 31 16.93 6.72 1.58
N ILE A 32 17.03 7.02 0.29
CA ILE A 32 18.31 7.31 -0.39
C ILE A 32 18.99 8.55 0.21
N ILE A 33 18.22 9.58 0.56
CA ILE A 33 18.76 10.82 1.14
C ILE A 33 18.96 10.76 2.67
N GLY A 34 18.80 9.57 3.29
CA GLY A 34 19.08 9.35 4.71
C GLY A 34 17.88 9.49 5.66
N TYR A 35 16.70 9.90 5.16
CA TYR A 35 15.47 10.00 5.97
C TYR A 35 14.75 8.65 6.11
N THR A 36 15.46 7.61 6.52
CA THR A 36 14.94 6.23 6.65
C THR A 36 13.72 6.15 7.56
N LYS A 37 13.67 6.95 8.63
CA LYS A 37 12.48 7.02 9.52
C LYS A 37 11.25 7.53 8.77
N ALA A 38 11.40 8.61 8.01
CA ALA A 38 10.31 9.18 7.23
C ALA A 38 9.86 8.22 6.11
N ALA A 39 10.81 7.57 5.43
CA ALA A 39 10.51 6.55 4.41
C ALA A 39 9.66 5.40 4.98
N THR A 40 10.05 4.87 6.14
CA THR A 40 9.30 3.80 6.83
C THR A 40 7.89 4.25 7.22
N VAL A 41 7.74 5.48 7.72
CA VAL A 41 6.42 6.04 8.05
C VAL A 41 5.55 6.15 6.81
N VAL A 42 6.09 6.62 5.69
CA VAL A 42 5.35 6.74 4.41
C VAL A 42 4.84 5.37 3.96
N ILE A 43 5.69 4.34 3.98
CA ILE A 43 5.26 2.97 3.61
C ILE A 43 4.24 2.42 4.60
N ALA A 44 4.45 2.58 5.90
CA ALA A 44 3.56 2.07 6.94
C ALA A 44 2.16 2.69 6.84
N VAL A 45 2.09 4.01 6.69
CA VAL A 45 0.83 4.74 6.52
C VAL A 45 0.15 4.33 5.21
N THR A 46 0.90 4.25 4.12
CA THR A 46 0.34 3.82 2.82
C THR A 46 -0.24 2.41 2.90
N ALA A 47 0.44 1.47 3.57
CA ALA A 47 -0.04 0.10 3.74
C ALA A 47 -1.31 0.02 4.61
N ILE A 48 -1.39 0.78 5.70
CA ILE A 48 -2.59 0.84 6.54
C ILE A 48 -3.74 1.47 5.80
N VAL A 49 -3.53 2.62 5.15
CA VAL A 49 -4.59 3.35 4.44
C VAL A 49 -5.14 2.50 3.29
N THR A 50 -4.28 1.84 2.51
CA THR A 50 -4.73 0.93 1.44
C THR A 50 -5.52 -0.27 1.99
N GLY A 51 -5.08 -0.86 3.11
CA GLY A 51 -5.82 -1.90 3.82
C GLY A 51 -7.18 -1.43 4.35
N LEU A 52 -7.27 -0.22 4.91
CA LEU A 52 -8.51 0.38 5.39
C LEU A 52 -9.47 0.70 4.24
N VAL A 53 -8.98 1.30 3.15
CA VAL A 53 -9.76 1.57 1.94
C VAL A 53 -10.36 0.27 1.39
N ARG A 54 -9.59 -0.81 1.43
CA ARG A 54 -10.06 -2.14 1.04
C ARG A 54 -11.17 -2.68 1.95
N LEU A 55 -11.07 -2.50 3.27
CA LEU A 55 -12.12 -2.88 4.22
C LEU A 55 -13.41 -2.05 4.07
N VAL A 56 -13.29 -0.75 3.82
CA VAL A 56 -14.42 0.18 3.70
C VAL A 56 -15.17 -0.03 2.38
N LEU A 57 -14.44 -0.09 1.27
CA LEU A 57 -15.05 -0.16 -0.06
C LEU A 57 -15.39 -1.59 -0.50
N ARG A 58 -14.74 -2.61 0.08
CA ARG A 58 -14.96 -4.05 -0.19
C ARG A 58 -15.02 -4.37 -1.69
N GLU A 59 -16.22 -4.66 -2.21
CA GLU A 59 -16.52 -4.99 -3.61
C GLU A 59 -16.27 -3.82 -4.57
N ARG A 60 -16.36 -2.58 -4.08
CA ARG A 60 -16.17 -1.35 -4.85
C ARG A 60 -14.75 -0.77 -4.71
N SER A 61 -13.84 -1.47 -4.05
CA SER A 61 -12.51 -0.91 -3.82
C SER A 61 -11.77 -0.75 -5.15
N PRO A 62 -11.11 0.39 -5.38
CA PRO A 62 -10.28 0.60 -6.56
C PRO A 62 -9.01 -0.26 -6.55
N TRP A 63 -8.71 -0.93 -5.43
CA TRP A 63 -7.63 -1.89 -5.28
C TRP A 63 -8.21 -3.29 -5.07
N LYS A 64 -8.13 -4.17 -6.06
CA LYS A 64 -8.70 -5.53 -6.01
C LYS A 64 -7.69 -6.53 -6.56
N VAL A 65 -6.88 -7.12 -5.67
CA VAL A 65 -5.86 -8.10 -6.05
C VAL A 65 -6.37 -9.53 -5.88
N ARG A 66 -6.95 -9.87 -4.71
CA ARG A 66 -7.46 -11.23 -4.48
C ARG A 66 -8.69 -11.30 -3.56
N SER A 67 -8.53 -11.03 -2.26
CA SER A 67 -9.64 -11.04 -1.32
C SER A 67 -9.56 -9.87 -0.34
N VAL A 68 -10.71 -9.32 0.03
CA VAL A 68 -10.79 -8.13 0.90
C VAL A 68 -10.09 -8.38 2.23
N GLY A 69 -10.31 -9.56 2.84
CA GLY A 69 -9.73 -9.92 4.13
C GLY A 69 -8.22 -10.10 4.06
N PHE A 70 -7.70 -10.76 3.01
CA PHE A 70 -6.27 -10.98 2.85
C PHE A 70 -5.53 -9.66 2.60
N ASP A 71 -6.01 -8.85 1.66
CA ASP A 71 -5.41 -7.57 1.30
C ASP A 71 -5.34 -6.62 2.51
N ALA A 72 -6.43 -6.57 3.30
CA ALA A 72 -6.49 -5.77 4.52
C ALA A 72 -5.57 -6.29 5.63
N PHE A 73 -5.53 -7.61 5.84
CA PHE A 73 -4.66 -8.22 6.85
C PHE A 73 -3.18 -7.93 6.57
N ILE A 74 -2.75 -8.11 5.32
CA ILE A 74 -1.37 -7.84 4.92
C ILE A 74 -1.05 -6.35 5.01
N GLY A 75 -1.92 -5.46 4.49
CA GLY A 75 -1.66 -4.02 4.52
C GLY A 75 -1.59 -3.45 5.93
N ILE A 76 -2.57 -3.77 6.78
CA ILE A 76 -2.62 -3.30 8.16
C ILE A 76 -1.52 -3.96 8.99
N GLY A 77 -1.33 -5.28 8.85
CA GLY A 77 -0.31 -6.02 9.57
C GLY A 77 1.11 -5.52 9.25
N LEU A 78 1.39 -5.25 7.97
CA LEU A 78 2.66 -4.66 7.55
C LEU A 78 2.86 -3.28 8.17
N GLY A 79 1.89 -2.38 8.07
CA GLY A 79 2.07 -1.02 8.60
C GLY A 79 2.17 -0.97 10.12
N VAL A 80 1.39 -1.79 10.84
CA VAL A 80 1.53 -1.94 12.30
C VAL A 80 2.91 -2.53 12.64
N GLY A 81 3.34 -3.57 11.93
CA GLY A 81 4.66 -4.16 12.11
C GLY A 81 5.80 -3.17 11.89
N LEU A 82 5.70 -2.32 10.85
CA LEU A 82 6.67 -1.26 10.59
C LEU A 82 6.70 -0.20 11.68
N PHE A 83 5.54 0.19 12.25
CA PHE A 83 5.51 1.11 13.40
C PHE A 83 6.12 0.49 14.65
N ILE A 84 5.85 -0.79 14.92
CA ILE A 84 6.47 -1.52 16.04
C ILE A 84 7.98 -1.54 15.86
N LEU A 85 8.47 -1.88 14.66
CA LEU A 85 9.90 -1.88 14.35
C LEU A 85 10.51 -0.49 14.50
N LEU A 86 9.85 0.56 14.03
CA LEU A 86 10.31 1.93 14.17
C LEU A 86 10.40 2.37 15.65
N ALA A 87 9.49 1.89 16.49
CA ALA A 87 9.47 2.20 17.92
C ALA A 87 10.51 1.41 18.71
N LEU A 88 10.72 0.14 18.36
CA LEU A 88 11.60 -0.77 19.11
C LEU A 88 13.06 -0.75 18.64
N VAL A 89 13.29 -0.50 17.35
CA VAL A 89 14.63 -0.54 16.76
C VAL A 89 15.12 0.89 16.56
N PRO A 90 16.25 1.29 17.16
CA PRO A 90 16.87 2.57 16.90
C PRO A 90 17.36 2.61 15.45
N VAL A 91 16.55 3.20 14.58
CA VAL A 91 16.94 3.51 13.20
C VAL A 91 17.94 4.66 13.28
N GLY A 92 19.16 4.43 12.76
CA GLY A 92 20.26 5.39 12.75
C GLY A 92 19.80 6.78 12.32
N ILE A 93 20.22 7.78 13.09
CA ILE A 93 20.04 9.19 12.74
C ILE A 93 21.09 9.46 11.66
N ALA A 94 20.65 9.63 10.41
CA ALA A 94 21.45 10.39 9.46
C ALA A 94 21.32 11.88 9.82
#